data_AF-A0A6M0AKR7-F1
#
_entry.id   AF-A0A6M0AKR7-F1
#
_cell.length_a   1.000
_cell.length_b   1.000
_cell.length_c   1.000
_cell.angle_alpha   90.00
_cell.angle_beta   90.00
_cell.angle_gamma   90.00
#
_symmetry.space_group_name_H-M   'P 1'
#
loop_
_entity.id
_entity.type
_entity.pdbx_description
1 polymer ?
#
loop_
_entity_poly.entity_id
_entity_poly.type
_entity_poly.pdbx_seq_one_letter_code
_entity_poly.pdbx_strand_id
1 'polypeptide(L)'
;MSQIVTELTGVPRTLLLPLRGRAEEQANSHPLFQDPLAVEWLKLAGWDQELEKFYSKSAKAGSIVVAIRTYQHDQIASGHIANHSHPVVVELGAGLSSRFHRIGQNAYRWFEVDLPMVTELRSKLDTQTEQHQFISASVMDFDWMNNLPNVEPE
;
A
#
# COMPACT_ATOMS: atom_id res chain seq x y z
N MET A 1 8.56 -20.24 -3.34
CA MET A 1 8.80 -19.13 -4.29
C MET A 1 10.12 -18.47 -3.89
N SER A 2 10.98 -18.14 -4.85
CA SER A 2 12.21 -17.37 -4.60
C SER A 2 11.87 -15.91 -4.31
N GLN A 3 12.71 -15.23 -3.52
CA GLN A 3 12.55 -13.78 -3.30
C GLN A 3 12.69 -13.01 -4.60
N ILE A 4 11.94 -11.93 -4.72
CA ILE A 4 12.05 -10.97 -5.81
C ILE A 4 13.29 -10.12 -5.53
N VAL A 5 14.32 -10.28 -6.35
CA VAL A 5 15.52 -9.45 -6.26
C VAL A 5 15.16 -8.06 -6.79
N THR A 6 14.99 -7.10 -5.89
CA THR A 6 14.89 -5.69 -6.21
C THR A 6 15.76 -4.93 -5.22
N GLU A 7 16.77 -4.20 -5.70
CA GLU A 7 17.61 -3.38 -4.83
C GLU A 7 16.86 -2.10 -4.44
N LEU A 8 16.03 -2.20 -3.40
CA LEU A 8 15.44 -1.04 -2.76
C LEU A 8 16.57 -0.19 -2.16
N THR A 9 16.71 1.04 -2.62
CA THR A 9 17.70 2.00 -2.12
C THR A 9 17.01 3.30 -1.68
N GLY A 10 17.66 4.08 -0.81
CA GLY A 10 17.11 5.35 -0.32
C GLY A 10 15.77 5.22 0.42
N VAL A 11 14.86 6.18 0.17
CA VAL A 11 13.52 6.25 0.80
C VAL A 11 12.67 4.99 0.55
N PRO A 12 12.61 4.41 -0.68
CA PRO A 12 11.88 3.17 -0.95
C PRO A 12 12.12 2.03 0.05
N ARG A 13 13.32 1.89 0.63
CA ARG A 13 13.59 0.85 1.67
C ARG A 13 12.58 0.88 2.82
N THR A 14 12.14 2.07 3.20
CA THR A 14 11.24 2.26 4.35
C THR A 14 9.84 1.69 4.15
N LEU A 15 9.42 1.38 2.91
CA LEU A 15 8.13 0.74 2.61
C LEU A 15 7.97 -0.63 3.27
N LEU A 16 9.09 -1.29 3.60
CA LEU A 16 9.09 -2.59 4.28
C LEU A 16 8.59 -2.46 5.74
N LEU A 17 8.80 -1.31 6.40
CA LEU A 17 8.35 -1.07 7.76
C LEU A 17 6.81 -1.20 7.92
N PRO A 18 5.98 -0.46 7.15
CA PRO A 18 4.53 -0.63 7.21
C PRO A 18 4.07 -1.97 6.64
N LEU A 19 4.77 -2.56 5.66
CA LEU A 19 4.44 -3.91 5.18
C LEU A 19 4.57 -4.94 6.29
N ARG A 20 5.71 -4.93 7.01
CA ARG A 20 5.94 -5.83 8.15
C ARG A 20 4.93 -5.60 9.26
N GLY A 21 4.64 -4.35 9.61
CA GLY A 21 3.63 -4.04 10.64
C GLY A 21 2.24 -4.61 10.30
N ARG A 22 1.81 -4.56 9.03
CA ARG A 22 0.54 -5.19 8.60
C ARG A 22 0.61 -6.71 8.60
N ALA A 23 1.73 -7.30 8.20
CA ALA A 23 1.93 -8.75 8.24
C ALA A 23 1.91 -9.29 9.68
N GLU A 24 2.54 -8.58 10.63
CA GLU A 24 2.51 -8.94 12.05
C GLU A 24 1.11 -8.82 12.66
N GLU A 25 0.29 -7.86 12.21
CA GLU A 25 -1.10 -7.74 12.63
C GLU A 25 -1.90 -9.02 12.34
N GLN A 26 -1.61 -9.72 11.25
CA GLN A 26 -2.30 -10.96 10.88
C GLN A 26 -2.01 -12.14 11.83
N ALA A 27 -1.02 -12.02 12.72
CA ALA A 27 -0.73 -13.02 13.74
C ALA A 27 -1.55 -12.80 15.03
N ASN A 28 -2.27 -11.68 15.16
CA ASN A 28 -3.13 -11.44 16.32
C ASN A 28 -4.38 -12.34 16.27
N SER A 29 -4.91 -12.69 17.44
CA SER A 29 -6.14 -13.50 17.53
C SER A 29 -7.39 -12.76 17.06
N HIS A 30 -7.36 -11.43 17.13
CA HIS A 30 -8.45 -10.53 16.73
C HIS A 30 -7.85 -9.33 15.98
N PRO A 31 -7.37 -9.53 14.73
CA PRO A 31 -6.75 -8.45 13.97
C PRO A 31 -7.78 -7.38 13.60
N LEU A 32 -7.35 -6.12 13.53
CA LEU A 32 -8.19 -4.98 13.14
C LEU A 32 -8.69 -5.07 11.69
N PHE A 33 -7.96 -5.78 10.84
CA PHE A 33 -8.30 -6.01 9.43
C PHE A 33 -7.60 -7.28 8.91
N GLN A 34 -8.14 -7.83 7.83
CA GLN A 34 -7.55 -8.98 7.12
C GLN A 34 -6.69 -8.49 5.95
N ASP A 35 -5.42 -8.89 5.92
CA ASP A 35 -4.43 -8.52 4.91
C ASP A 35 -3.45 -9.70 4.65
N PRO A 36 -3.92 -10.80 4.04
CA PRO A 36 -3.06 -11.95 3.74
C PRO A 36 -1.94 -11.59 2.75
N LEU A 37 -2.17 -10.61 1.86
CA LEU A 37 -1.19 -10.14 0.90
C LEU A 37 0.02 -9.48 1.57
N ALA A 38 -0.15 -8.78 2.69
CA ALA A 38 1.01 -8.25 3.42
C ALA A 38 1.97 -9.36 3.89
N VAL A 39 1.44 -10.50 4.33
CA VAL A 39 2.26 -11.65 4.75
C VAL A 39 2.98 -12.27 3.55
N GLU A 40 2.28 -12.40 2.42
CA GLU A 40 2.86 -12.93 1.17
C GLU A 40 3.93 -12.01 0.59
N TRP A 41 3.60 -10.73 0.40
CA TRP A 41 4.50 -9.75 -0.19
C TRP A 41 5.73 -9.49 0.69
N LEU A 42 5.61 -9.57 2.02
CA LEU A 42 6.79 -9.48 2.89
C LEU A 42 7.78 -10.63 2.63
N LYS A 43 7.27 -11.85 2.40
CA LYS A 43 8.13 -13.00 2.07
C LYS A 43 8.79 -12.84 0.71
N LEU A 44 8.05 -12.35 -0.28
CA LEU A 44 8.53 -12.16 -1.65
C LEU A 44 9.51 -11.00 -1.79
N ALA A 45 9.20 -9.83 -1.24
CA ALA A 45 10.05 -8.63 -1.29
C ALA A 45 11.32 -8.77 -0.45
N GLY A 46 11.28 -9.61 0.59
CA GLY A 46 12.38 -9.81 1.52
C GLY A 46 12.50 -8.68 2.55
N TRP A 47 13.05 -9.04 3.72
CA TRP A 47 13.28 -8.09 4.79
C TRP A 47 14.71 -7.56 4.77
N ASP A 48 14.85 -6.25 4.83
CA ASP A 48 16.12 -5.56 4.98
C ASP A 48 16.53 -5.55 6.47
N GLN A 49 17.55 -6.33 6.80
CA GLN A 49 18.03 -6.50 8.17
C GLN A 49 18.52 -5.20 8.81
N GLU A 50 18.96 -4.20 8.02
CA GLU A 50 19.35 -2.92 8.58
C GLU A 50 18.16 -2.13 9.14
N LEU A 51 16.93 -2.45 8.72
CA LEU A 51 15.71 -1.83 9.23
C LEU A 51 15.36 -2.31 10.64
N GLU A 52 15.95 -3.40 11.13
CA GLU A 52 15.75 -3.87 12.50
C GLU A 52 16.11 -2.80 13.53
N LYS A 53 17.11 -1.95 13.27
CA LYS A 53 17.48 -0.87 14.21
C LYS A 53 16.38 0.19 14.39
N PHE A 54 15.52 0.34 13.39
CA PHE A 54 14.36 1.24 13.41
C PHE A 54 13.10 0.53 13.90
N TYR A 55 12.97 -0.77 13.62
CA TYR A 55 11.85 -1.58 14.06
C TYR A 55 11.94 -1.95 15.55
N SER A 56 13.09 -2.46 16.01
CA SER A 56 13.29 -3.11 17.31
C SER A 56 13.21 -2.22 18.55
N LYS A 57 13.51 -0.91 18.47
CA LYS A 57 13.50 -0.02 19.65
C LYS A 57 12.12 0.19 20.26
N SER A 58 11.05 -0.16 19.54
CA SER A 58 9.66 -0.08 19.99
C SER A 58 8.76 -0.98 19.14
N ALA A 59 9.24 -2.15 18.70
CA ALA A 59 8.61 -2.96 17.63
C ALA A 59 7.12 -3.21 17.83
N LYS A 60 6.72 -3.52 19.07
CA LYS A 60 5.31 -3.74 19.44
C LYS A 60 4.45 -2.48 19.31
N ALA A 61 4.99 -1.32 19.67
CA ALA A 61 4.30 -0.05 19.46
C ALA A 61 4.26 0.33 17.97
N GLY A 62 5.31 0.00 17.22
CA GLY A 62 5.40 0.23 15.77
C GLY A 62 4.34 -0.54 14.99
N SER A 63 4.20 -1.85 15.23
CA SER A 63 3.17 -2.66 14.56
C SER A 63 1.76 -2.25 14.95
N ILE A 64 1.50 -1.93 16.23
CA ILE A 64 0.19 -1.39 16.66
C ILE A 64 -0.14 -0.07 15.96
N VAL A 65 0.80 0.87 15.86
CA VAL A 65 0.60 2.14 15.15
C VAL A 65 0.31 1.89 13.67
N VAL A 66 1.03 0.97 13.04
CA VAL A 66 0.76 0.57 11.65
C VAL A 66 -0.63 -0.02 11.51
N ALA A 67 -1.06 -0.89 12.43
CA ALA A 67 -2.38 -1.52 12.39
C ALA A 67 -3.51 -0.48 12.55
N ILE A 68 -3.42 0.39 13.55
CA ILE A 68 -4.41 1.46 13.79
C ILE A 68 -4.48 2.41 12.59
N ARG A 69 -3.34 2.89 12.10
CA ARG A 69 -3.29 3.77 10.92
C ARG A 69 -3.89 3.08 9.69
N THR A 70 -3.59 1.80 9.52
CA THR A 70 -4.10 1.01 8.40
C THR A 70 -5.62 0.90 8.46
N TYR A 71 -6.17 0.59 9.63
CA TYR A 71 -7.61 0.54 9.88
C TYR A 71 -8.29 1.91 9.65
N GLN A 72 -7.73 2.99 10.19
CA GLN A 72 -8.31 4.34 10.05
C GLN A 72 -8.38 4.80 8.59
N HIS A 73 -7.30 4.62 7.82
CA HIS A 73 -7.31 4.97 6.40
C HIS A 73 -8.32 4.14 5.61
N ASP A 74 -8.54 2.89 6.02
CA ASP A 74 -9.56 2.05 5.39
C ASP A 74 -10.97 2.51 5.64
N GLN A 75 -11.27 2.93 6.87
CA GLN A 75 -12.57 3.49 7.19
C GLN A 75 -12.83 4.78 6.39
N ILE A 76 -11.80 5.62 6.21
CA ILE A 76 -11.89 6.83 5.39
C ILE A 76 -12.16 6.48 3.93
N ALA A 77 -11.35 5.60 3.33
CA ALA A 77 -11.49 5.22 1.93
C ALA A 77 -12.81 4.48 1.66
N SER A 78 -13.19 3.52 2.52
CA SER A 78 -14.48 2.82 2.43
C SER A 78 -15.66 3.78 2.57
N GLY A 79 -15.55 4.76 3.47
CA GLY A 79 -16.54 5.81 3.63
C GLY A 79 -16.70 6.67 2.37
N HIS A 80 -15.60 7.06 1.72
CA HIS A 80 -15.65 7.76 0.44
C HIS A 80 -16.32 6.89 -0.63
N ILE A 81 -15.89 5.63 -0.77
CA ILE A 81 -16.42 4.68 -1.76
C ILE A 81 -17.92 4.45 -1.59
N ALA A 82 -18.41 4.34 -0.36
CA ALA A 82 -19.82 4.07 -0.09
C ALA A 82 -20.75 5.26 -0.36
N ASN A 83 -20.22 6.49 -0.42
CA ASN A 83 -21.01 7.72 -0.47
C ASN A 83 -20.94 8.47 -1.81
N HIS A 84 -20.23 7.95 -2.81
CA HIS A 84 -20.11 8.58 -4.12
C HIS A 84 -20.52 7.61 -5.23
N SER A 85 -21.00 8.15 -6.35
CA SER A 85 -21.44 7.36 -7.50
C SER A 85 -20.26 6.89 -8.36
N HIS A 86 -19.23 7.74 -8.49
CA HIS A 86 -17.98 7.40 -9.20
C HIS A 86 -16.74 7.64 -8.32
N PRO A 87 -16.59 6.91 -7.20
CA PRO A 87 -15.52 7.17 -6.23
C PRO A 87 -14.14 6.89 -6.83
N VAL A 88 -13.30 7.94 -6.87
CA VAL A 88 -11.90 7.83 -7.30
C VAL A 88 -11.00 7.91 -6.08
N VAL A 89 -10.19 6.87 -5.87
CA VAL A 89 -9.23 6.80 -4.77
C VAL A 89 -7.81 6.91 -5.31
N VAL A 90 -7.00 7.76 -4.70
CA VAL A 90 -5.57 7.93 -5.02
C VAL A 90 -4.74 7.72 -3.76
N GLU A 91 -3.89 6.70 -3.73
CA GLU A 91 -2.88 6.49 -2.69
C GLU A 91 -1.56 7.12 -3.12
N LEU A 92 -1.14 8.17 -2.41
CA LEU A 92 0.13 8.87 -2.64
C LEU A 92 1.26 8.22 -1.83
N GLY A 93 2.36 7.84 -2.49
CA GLY A 93 3.43 7.07 -1.85
C GLY A 93 2.91 5.71 -1.37
N ALA A 94 2.18 5.01 -2.25
CA ALA A 94 1.44 3.81 -1.91
C ALA A 94 2.33 2.67 -1.37
N GLY A 95 3.61 2.64 -1.72
CA GLY A 95 4.53 1.59 -1.31
C GLY A 95 4.03 0.23 -1.77
N LEU A 96 3.86 -0.67 -0.81
CA LEU A 96 3.25 -1.99 -1.02
C LEU A 96 1.90 -2.10 -0.31
N SER A 97 1.07 -1.07 -0.43
CA SER A 97 -0.30 -1.05 0.10
C SER A 97 -1.19 -2.09 -0.56
N SER A 98 -1.90 -2.92 0.19
CA SER A 98 -2.86 -3.91 -0.33
C SER A 98 -4.32 -3.48 -0.15
N ARG A 99 -4.59 -2.18 0.08
CA ARG A 99 -5.95 -1.66 0.35
C ARG A 99 -6.95 -2.03 -0.73
N PHE A 100 -6.57 -1.90 -2.00
CA PHE A 100 -7.47 -2.20 -3.11
C PHE A 100 -8.12 -3.58 -2.96
N HIS A 101 -7.32 -4.60 -2.63
CA HIS A 101 -7.80 -5.98 -2.51
C HIS A 101 -8.79 -6.21 -1.37
N ARG A 102 -8.71 -5.40 -0.30
CA ARG A 102 -9.56 -5.55 0.89
C ARG A 102 -10.76 -4.61 0.94
N ILE A 103 -10.66 -3.41 0.35
CA ILE A 103 -11.71 -2.38 0.42
C ILE A 103 -11.99 -1.65 -0.91
N GLY A 104 -11.19 -1.86 -1.95
CA GLY A 104 -11.24 -1.07 -3.19
C GLY A 104 -12.17 -1.63 -4.29
N GLN A 105 -12.75 -2.81 -4.13
CA GLN A 105 -13.51 -3.49 -5.19
C GLN A 105 -14.74 -2.71 -5.68
N ASN A 106 -15.28 -1.81 -4.87
CA ASN A 106 -16.41 -0.93 -5.24
C ASN A 106 -15.97 0.48 -5.66
N ALA A 107 -14.66 0.77 -5.74
CA ALA A 107 -14.18 2.04 -6.24
C ALA A 107 -14.44 2.15 -7.76
N TYR A 108 -14.73 3.34 -8.29
CA TYR A 108 -14.76 3.53 -9.74
C TYR A 108 -13.35 3.37 -10.34
N ARG A 109 -12.37 4.03 -9.71
CA ARG A 109 -10.94 3.88 -10.02
C ARG A 109 -10.10 3.96 -8.75
N TRP A 110 -9.05 3.17 -8.69
CA TRP A 110 -8.05 3.15 -7.63
C TRP A 110 -6.66 3.31 -8.22
N PHE A 111 -5.97 4.39 -7.86
CA PHE A 111 -4.63 4.71 -8.34
C PHE A 111 -3.63 4.64 -7.19
N GLU A 112 -2.50 3.99 -7.43
CA GLU A 112 -1.34 3.99 -6.54
C GLU A 112 -0.22 4.79 -7.20
N VAL A 113 0.16 5.93 -6.61
CA VAL A 113 1.24 6.79 -7.14
C VAL A 113 2.50 6.55 -6.32
N ASP A 114 3.59 6.14 -6.96
CA ASP A 114 4.88 5.99 -6.31
C ASP A 114 6.05 6.07 -7.30
N LEU A 115 7.28 6.15 -6.78
CA LEU A 115 8.50 6.22 -7.56
C LEU A 115 8.67 4.99 -8.47
N PRO A 116 9.37 5.13 -9.62
CA PRO A 116 9.56 4.04 -10.58
C PRO A 116 10.04 2.71 -9.96
N MET A 117 10.99 2.78 -9.03
CA MET A 117 11.53 1.62 -8.31
C MET A 117 10.46 0.87 -7.51
N VAL A 118 9.51 1.60 -6.90
CA VAL A 118 8.43 1.02 -6.11
C VAL A 118 7.38 0.40 -7.03
N THR A 119 6.99 1.10 -8.10
CA THR A 119 6.01 0.57 -9.07
C THR A 119 6.54 -0.64 -9.84
N GLU A 120 7.86 -0.71 -10.08
CA GLU A 120 8.50 -1.89 -10.67
C GLU A 120 8.39 -3.11 -9.74
N LEU A 121 8.69 -2.94 -8.45
CA LEU A 121 8.48 -4.00 -7.45
C LEU A 121 7.01 -4.38 -7.36
N ARG A 122 6.11 -3.39 -7.34
CA ARG A 122 4.67 -3.64 -7.25
C ARG A 122 4.14 -4.45 -8.44
N SER A 123 4.60 -4.16 -9.65
CA SER A 123 4.21 -4.91 -10.86
C SER A 123 4.71 -6.37 -10.87
N LYS A 124 5.67 -6.74 -10.00
CA LYS A 124 6.09 -8.13 -9.78
C LYS A 124 5.28 -8.84 -8.68
N LEU A 125 4.58 -8.08 -7.84
CA LEU A 125 3.80 -8.57 -6.70
C LEU A 125 2.30 -8.60 -6.96
N ASP A 126 1.83 -7.79 -7.90
CA ASP A 126 0.42 -7.54 -8.15
C ASP A 126 0.16 -7.19 -9.61
N THR A 127 -1.10 -7.29 -10.05
CA THR A 127 -1.49 -7.08 -11.46
C THR A 127 -2.44 -5.89 -11.58
N GLN A 128 -2.11 -4.97 -12.49
CA GLN A 128 -2.99 -3.84 -12.79
C GLN A 128 -4.24 -4.30 -13.56
N THR A 129 -5.35 -3.64 -13.28
CA THR A 129 -6.64 -3.80 -13.99
C THR A 129 -7.17 -2.42 -14.36
N GLU A 130 -8.19 -2.31 -15.21
CA GLU A 130 -8.79 -1.01 -15.54
C GLU A 130 -9.21 -0.21 -14.28
N GLN A 131 -9.68 -0.91 -13.26
CA GLN A 131 -10.09 -0.34 -11.97
C GLN A 131 -8.89 -0.02 -11.05
N HIS A 132 -7.78 -0.76 -11.13
CA HIS A 132 -6.64 -0.68 -10.21
C HIS A 132 -5.33 -0.47 -10.97
N GLN A 133 -4.77 0.74 -10.87
CA GLN A 133 -3.64 1.18 -11.69
C GLN A 133 -2.46 1.67 -10.82
N PHE A 134 -1.24 1.43 -11.30
CA PHE A 134 0.00 1.92 -10.68
C PHE A 134 0.60 3.03 -11.54
N ILE A 135 0.75 4.22 -10.98
CA ILE A 135 1.33 5.39 -11.65
C ILE A 135 2.77 5.57 -11.16
N SER A 136 3.72 5.34 -12.07
CA SER A 136 5.15 5.51 -11.84
C SER A 136 5.56 6.98 -11.93
N ALA A 137 5.48 7.72 -10.82
CA ALA A 137 5.80 9.14 -10.77
C ALA A 137 6.21 9.61 -9.37
N SER A 138 6.92 10.74 -9.29
CA SER A 138 7.05 11.47 -8.03
C SER A 138 5.72 12.16 -7.73
N VAL A 139 5.24 12.09 -6.48
CA VAL A 139 4.03 12.85 -6.06
C VAL A 139 4.21 14.36 -6.17
N MET A 140 5.47 14.82 -6.21
CA MET A 140 5.84 16.23 -6.39
C MET A 140 5.83 16.66 -7.87
N ASP A 141 5.74 15.72 -8.80
CA ASP A 141 5.61 15.96 -10.23
C ASP A 141 4.15 15.80 -10.64
N PHE A 142 3.43 16.91 -10.64
CA PHE A 142 1.96 16.94 -10.78
C PHE A 142 1.42 16.40 -12.11
N ASP A 143 2.26 16.12 -13.09
CA ASP A 143 1.86 15.49 -14.36
C ASP A 143 1.22 14.10 -14.15
N TRP A 144 1.47 13.44 -13.01
CA TRP A 144 0.79 12.19 -12.67
C TRP A 144 -0.74 12.34 -12.66
N MET A 145 -1.26 13.53 -12.35
CA MET A 145 -2.71 13.81 -12.31
C MET A 145 -3.37 13.73 -13.68
N ASN A 146 -2.61 13.85 -14.78
CA ASN A 146 -3.13 13.70 -16.14
C ASN A 146 -3.65 12.27 -16.44
N ASN A 147 -3.32 11.30 -15.59
CA ASN A 147 -3.80 9.92 -15.70
C ASN A 147 -5.16 9.71 -15.02
N LEU A 148 -5.64 10.67 -14.22
CA LEU A 148 -6.89 10.54 -13.49
C LEU A 148 -8.09 10.71 -14.44
N PRO A 149 -9.20 9.99 -14.21
CA PRO A 149 -10.42 10.20 -14.97
C PRO A 149 -10.98 11.58 -14.65
N ASN A 150 -11.63 12.20 -15.65
CA ASN A 150 -12.49 13.34 -15.38
C ASN A 150 -13.82 12.81 -14.80
N VAL A 151 -14.09 13.12 -13.54
CA VAL A 151 -15.33 12.78 -12.84
C VAL A 151 -15.95 14.09 -12.38
N GLU A 152 -17.25 14.26 -12.65
CA GLU A 152 -17.97 15.44 -12.20
C GLU A 152 -17.96 15.52 -10.67
N PRO A 153 -17.76 16.70 -10.08
CA PRO A 153 -17.87 16.88 -8.63
C PRO A 153 -19.28 16.50 -8.14
N GLU A 154 -19.34 15.76 -7.03
CA GLU A 154 -20.58 15.39 -6.32
C GLU A 154 -20.82 16.30 -5.10
#